data_AF-A0A101G795-F1
#
_entry.id   AF-A0A101G795-F1
#
_cell.length_a   1.000
_cell.length_b   1.000
_cell.length_c   1.000
_cell.angle_alpha   90.00
_cell.angle_beta   90.00
_cell.angle_gamma   90.00
#
_symmetry.space_group_name_H-M   'P 1'
#
loop_
_entity.id
_entity.type
_entity.pdbx_description
1 polymer ?
#
loop_
_entity_poly.entity_id
_entity_poly.type
_entity_poly.pdbx_seq_one_letter_code
_entity_poly.pdbx_strand_id
1 'polypeptide(L)'
;MAPKDDPADEKISNGASGTLYLCATPIGNLEDISLRALRLLKEADLIAAEDTRHTRKLLAHYGIHTPVTSFHSHSGPKKCEYLLGLLLSGKHLTLVSDAGMPGISDPGEVLVDAAIKSGVSIVPVPGPNAALAALVVSGLNTSRFCFEGFLPANKRTRKKRIASLTKEERTTILYEAPHRLLKTLDELLDQLGDRRLSVARELTKHYEEIWRGSLSSALEYFRRNSPLGEFTIVLEGNKNEVREEVKTDLSAIASQVSGLQAEGMPRLAAIKEVAKKNKLTRNEVYAALLRIKKDEGQ
;
A
#
# COMPACT_ATOMS: atom_id res chain seq x y z
N MET A 1 -25.40 -34.53 4.09
CA MET A 1 -25.57 -33.71 5.31
C MET A 1 -24.72 -32.47 5.12
N ALA A 2 -25.32 -31.29 4.99
CA ALA A 2 -24.56 -30.04 5.13
C ALA A 2 -23.86 -30.08 6.50
N PRO A 3 -22.59 -29.65 6.61
CA PRO A 3 -21.97 -29.52 7.93
C PRO A 3 -22.88 -28.59 8.74
N LYS A 4 -23.30 -29.05 9.92
CA LYS A 4 -23.92 -28.16 10.92
C LYS A 4 -23.01 -26.95 11.09
N ASP A 5 -23.62 -25.78 11.28
CA ASP A 5 -22.98 -24.49 11.49
C ASP A 5 -21.70 -24.63 12.33
N ASP A 6 -20.61 -24.03 11.86
CA ASP A 6 -19.37 -24.00 12.64
C ASP A 6 -19.71 -23.36 14.00
N PRO A 7 -19.35 -23.94 15.15
CA PRO A 7 -19.65 -23.36 16.46
C PRO A 7 -19.11 -21.93 16.62
N ALA A 8 -18.15 -21.50 15.80
CA ALA A 8 -17.74 -20.10 15.70
C ALA A 8 -18.83 -19.19 15.10
N ASP A 9 -19.60 -19.65 14.12
CA ASP A 9 -20.65 -18.89 13.45
C ASP A 9 -21.91 -18.74 14.32
N GLU A 10 -22.29 -19.77 15.10
CA GLU A 10 -23.44 -19.72 16.03
C GLU A 10 -23.28 -18.61 17.09
N LYS A 11 -22.07 -18.42 17.64
CA LYS A 11 -21.78 -17.40 18.66
C LYS A 11 -21.80 -15.97 18.14
N ILE A 12 -21.67 -15.79 16.82
CA ILE A 12 -21.63 -14.47 16.19
C ILE A 12 -23.05 -14.00 15.83
N SER A 13 -24.00 -14.93 15.67
CA SER A 13 -25.38 -14.61 15.30
C SER A 13 -26.14 -13.94 16.46
N ASN A 14 -26.68 -12.75 16.21
CA ASN A 14 -27.50 -12.01 17.17
C ASN A 14 -28.99 -12.35 16.98
N GLY A 15 -29.33 -13.64 16.87
CA GLY A 15 -30.65 -14.28 16.98
C GLY A 15 -31.85 -13.83 16.11
N ALA A 16 -31.85 -12.61 15.57
CA ALA A 16 -32.97 -12.01 14.84
C ALA A 16 -32.56 -11.37 13.50
N SER A 17 -31.32 -10.90 13.36
CA SER A 17 -30.76 -10.40 12.11
C SER A 17 -29.83 -11.44 11.46
N GLY A 18 -29.73 -11.37 10.14
CA GLY A 18 -28.78 -12.16 9.37
C GLY A 18 -27.36 -11.65 9.55
N THR A 19 -26.40 -12.33 8.92
CA THR A 19 -24.97 -12.00 9.01
C THR A 19 -24.43 -11.50 7.68
N LEU A 20 -23.60 -10.46 7.73
CA LEU A 20 -22.83 -9.98 6.58
C LEU A 20 -21.44 -10.62 6.58
N TYR A 21 -21.18 -11.51 5.63
CA TYR A 21 -19.88 -12.13 5.43
C TYR A 21 -19.07 -11.34 4.39
N LEU A 22 -17.83 -10.99 4.71
CA LEU A 22 -16.90 -10.40 3.74
C LEU A 22 -15.96 -11.49 3.25
N CYS A 23 -16.15 -11.97 2.04
CA CYS A 23 -15.38 -13.07 1.48
C CYS A 23 -14.35 -12.57 0.47
N ALA A 24 -13.08 -12.85 0.74
CA ALA A 24 -12.04 -12.63 -0.23
C ALA A 24 -12.17 -13.58 -1.43
N THR A 25 -12.00 -13.03 -2.63
CA THR A 25 -11.98 -13.78 -3.90
C THR A 25 -10.55 -13.94 -4.42
N PRO A 26 -10.27 -14.93 -5.29
CA PRO A 26 -8.99 -15.05 -5.99
C PRO A 26 -8.48 -13.75 -6.62
N ILE A 27 -7.16 -13.54 -6.60
CA ILE A 27 -6.50 -12.41 -7.28
C ILE A 27 -5.88 -12.81 -8.64
N GLY A 28 -6.09 -14.06 -9.08
CA GLY A 28 -5.56 -14.56 -10.34
C GLY A 28 -5.68 -16.08 -10.48
N ASN A 29 -5.35 -16.83 -9.43
CA ASN A 29 -5.51 -18.29 -9.40
C ASN A 29 -6.79 -18.69 -8.67
N LEU A 30 -7.68 -19.42 -9.36
CA LEU A 30 -8.94 -19.87 -8.79
C LEU A 30 -8.76 -20.70 -7.51
N GLU A 31 -7.68 -21.48 -7.42
CA GLU A 31 -7.37 -22.33 -6.25
C GLU A 31 -7.12 -21.55 -4.94
N ASP A 32 -6.85 -20.24 -5.03
CA ASP A 32 -6.56 -19.41 -3.84
C ASP A 32 -7.82 -19.06 -3.02
N ILE A 33 -9.02 -19.45 -3.49
CA ILE A 33 -10.24 -19.27 -2.71
C ILE A 33 -10.28 -20.25 -1.53
N SER A 34 -10.63 -19.75 -0.34
CA SER A 34 -10.72 -20.62 0.83
C SER A 34 -11.95 -21.53 0.79
N LEU A 35 -11.85 -22.71 1.39
CA LEU A 35 -12.99 -23.62 1.55
C LEU A 35 -14.15 -22.96 2.30
N ARG A 36 -13.84 -22.08 3.27
CA ARG A 36 -14.85 -21.33 4.03
C ARG A 36 -15.57 -20.30 3.16
N ALA A 37 -14.84 -19.58 2.30
CA ALA A 37 -15.46 -18.66 1.34
C ALA A 37 -16.38 -19.42 0.36
N LEU A 38 -15.94 -20.56 -0.18
CA LEU A 38 -16.78 -21.40 -1.05
C LEU A 38 -18.06 -21.89 -0.37
N ARG A 39 -17.98 -22.30 0.90
CA ARG A 39 -19.14 -22.69 1.71
C ARG A 39 -20.11 -21.52 1.87
N LEU A 40 -19.63 -20.37 2.32
CA LEU A 40 -20.45 -19.18 2.57
C LEU A 40 -21.08 -18.62 1.29
N LEU A 41 -20.38 -18.66 0.16
CA LEU A 41 -20.94 -18.29 -1.14
C LEU A 41 -22.10 -19.22 -1.55
N LYS A 42 -22.03 -20.52 -1.21
CA LYS A 42 -23.12 -21.49 -1.47
C LYS A 42 -24.31 -21.33 -0.53
N GLU A 43 -24.07 -20.94 0.71
CA GLU A 43 -25.08 -20.87 1.77
C GLU A 43 -25.77 -19.50 1.87
N ALA A 44 -25.15 -18.44 1.35
CA ALA A 44 -25.73 -17.09 1.40
C ALA A 44 -27.08 -17.02 0.70
N ASP A 45 -27.99 -16.19 1.21
CA ASP A 45 -29.26 -15.90 0.53
C ASP A 45 -29.05 -15.03 -0.72
N LEU A 46 -28.02 -14.16 -0.68
CA LEU A 46 -27.67 -13.26 -1.77
C LEU A 46 -26.19 -12.86 -1.69
N ILE A 47 -25.53 -12.82 -2.84
CA ILE A 47 -24.16 -12.32 -2.98
C ILE A 47 -24.23 -10.88 -3.50
N ALA A 48 -23.64 -9.94 -2.75
CA ALA A 48 -23.36 -8.59 -3.21
C ALA A 48 -21.96 -8.55 -3.83
N ALA A 49 -21.86 -8.20 -5.11
CA ALA A 49 -20.63 -8.25 -5.87
C ALA A 49 -20.34 -6.91 -6.57
N GLU A 50 -19.09 -6.50 -6.65
CA GLU A 50 -18.67 -5.33 -7.41
C GLU A 50 -19.07 -5.41 -8.89
N ASP A 51 -18.53 -6.38 -9.64
CA ASP A 51 -19.01 -6.76 -10.98
C ASP A 51 -19.64 -8.16 -10.97
N THR A 52 -20.97 -8.18 -11.05
CA THR A 52 -21.75 -9.42 -11.13
C THR A 52 -21.39 -10.32 -12.33
N ARG A 53 -20.82 -9.79 -13.41
CA ARG A 53 -20.37 -10.59 -14.57
C ARG A 53 -19.08 -11.32 -14.24
N HIS A 54 -18.15 -10.67 -13.55
CA HIS A 54 -16.93 -11.28 -13.06
C HIS A 54 -17.28 -12.39 -12.06
N THR A 55 -18.04 -12.05 -11.01
CA THR A 55 -18.40 -13.00 -9.96
C THR A 55 -19.18 -14.19 -10.50
N ARG A 56 -20.09 -14.02 -11.47
CA ARG A 56 -20.80 -15.16 -12.07
C ARG A 56 -19.87 -16.19 -12.72
N LYS A 57 -18.73 -15.78 -13.29
CA LYS A 57 -17.74 -16.73 -13.84
C LYS A 57 -17.09 -17.55 -12.73
N LEU A 58 -16.70 -16.90 -11.63
CA LEU A 58 -16.16 -17.55 -10.44
C LEU A 58 -17.16 -18.56 -9.88
N LEU A 59 -18.42 -18.15 -9.68
CA LEU A 59 -19.48 -19.01 -9.15
C LEU A 59 -19.76 -20.20 -10.08
N ALA A 60 -19.81 -19.97 -11.39
CA ALA A 60 -20.00 -21.04 -12.37
C ALA A 60 -18.88 -22.08 -12.33
N HIS A 61 -17.62 -21.66 -12.19
CA HIS A 61 -16.49 -22.58 -12.04
C HIS A 61 -16.64 -23.51 -10.83
N TYR A 62 -17.21 -23.00 -9.73
CA TYR A 62 -17.41 -23.76 -8.49
C TYR A 62 -18.80 -24.41 -8.34
N GLY A 63 -19.64 -24.34 -9.38
CA GLY A 63 -21.00 -24.88 -9.35
C GLY A 63 -21.90 -24.21 -8.30
N ILE A 64 -21.73 -22.91 -8.08
CA ILE A 64 -22.50 -22.11 -7.12
C ILE A 64 -23.61 -21.37 -7.86
N HIS A 65 -24.85 -21.50 -7.37
CA HIS A 65 -26.06 -20.95 -8.01
C HIS A 65 -26.74 -19.84 -7.21
N THR A 66 -26.10 -19.39 -6.13
CA THR A 66 -26.61 -18.33 -5.26
C THR A 66 -26.91 -17.05 -6.06
N PRO A 67 -28.05 -16.38 -5.84
CA PRO A 67 -28.37 -15.12 -6.51
C PRO A 67 -27.29 -14.06 -6.28
N VAL A 68 -27.04 -13.23 -7.30
CA VAL A 68 -26.01 -12.18 -7.26
C VAL A 68 -26.63 -10.83 -7.59
N THR A 69 -26.27 -9.81 -6.83
CA THR A 69 -26.61 -8.41 -7.09
C THR A 69 -25.38 -7.51 -7.09
N SER A 70 -25.45 -6.39 -7.80
CA SER A 70 -24.32 -5.45 -7.89
C SER A 70 -24.21 -4.58 -6.64
N PHE A 71 -22.98 -4.34 -6.18
CA PHE A 71 -22.64 -3.38 -5.14
C PHE A 71 -21.21 -2.84 -5.39
N HIS A 72 -21.11 -1.78 -6.19
CA HIS A 72 -19.86 -1.08 -6.52
C HIS A 72 -19.75 0.29 -5.86
N SER A 73 -18.63 1.00 -6.02
CA SER A 73 -18.36 2.32 -5.42
C SER A 73 -19.39 3.40 -5.77
N HIS A 74 -19.99 3.34 -6.97
CA HIS A 74 -21.09 4.23 -7.39
C HIS A 74 -22.49 3.78 -6.93
N SER A 75 -22.59 2.74 -6.09
CA SER A 75 -23.90 2.30 -5.58
C SER A 75 -24.49 3.40 -4.71
N GLY A 76 -25.66 3.89 -5.11
CA GLY A 76 -26.35 4.93 -4.35
C GLY A 76 -26.85 4.44 -2.99
N PRO A 77 -27.24 5.36 -2.09
CA PRO A 77 -27.73 5.03 -0.74
C PRO A 77 -28.84 3.97 -0.72
N LYS A 78 -29.77 4.05 -1.68
CA LYS A 78 -30.88 3.08 -1.84
C LYS A 78 -30.41 1.64 -1.95
N LYS A 79 -29.26 1.39 -2.58
CA LYS A 79 -28.72 0.04 -2.72
C LYS A 79 -28.19 -0.49 -1.40
N CYS A 80 -27.53 0.36 -0.63
CA CYS A 80 -27.09 0.04 0.72
C CYS A 80 -28.29 -0.26 1.64
N GLU A 81 -29.31 0.61 1.63
CA GLU A 81 -30.56 0.44 2.39
C GLU A 81 -31.27 -0.88 2.05
N TYR A 82 -31.33 -1.23 0.77
CA TYR A 82 -31.90 -2.52 0.33
C TYR A 82 -31.15 -3.71 0.93
N LEU A 83 -29.82 -3.73 0.84
CA LEU A 83 -29.01 -4.84 1.38
C LEU A 83 -29.11 -4.90 2.90
N LEU A 84 -29.09 -3.74 3.57
CA LEU A 84 -29.28 -3.66 5.02
C LEU A 84 -30.65 -4.18 5.45
N GLY A 85 -31.72 -3.85 4.71
CA GLY A 85 -33.06 -4.35 4.96
C GLY A 85 -33.14 -5.88 4.90
N LEU A 86 -32.44 -6.50 3.95
CA LEU A 86 -32.32 -7.96 3.88
C LEU A 86 -31.66 -8.53 5.15
N LEU A 87 -30.50 -7.99 5.53
CA LEU A 87 -29.80 -8.39 6.76
C LEU A 87 -30.69 -8.27 7.99
N LEU A 88 -31.41 -7.16 8.14
CA LEU A 88 -32.33 -6.94 9.25
C LEU A 88 -33.53 -7.89 9.25
N SER A 89 -33.90 -8.44 8.09
CA SER A 89 -34.96 -9.46 7.98
C SER A 89 -34.49 -10.90 8.26
N GLY A 90 -33.24 -11.10 8.70
CA GLY A 90 -32.69 -12.42 8.97
C GLY A 90 -31.92 -13.05 7.81
N LYS A 91 -31.78 -12.37 6.66
CA LYS A 91 -31.09 -12.91 5.48
C LYS A 91 -29.57 -12.79 5.61
N HIS A 92 -28.85 -13.85 5.24
CA HIS A 92 -27.39 -13.86 5.22
C HIS A 92 -26.88 -13.35 3.88
N LEU A 93 -25.99 -12.36 3.91
CA LEU A 93 -25.38 -11.79 2.71
C LEU A 93 -23.88 -12.08 2.69
N THR A 94 -23.36 -12.39 1.49
CA THR A 94 -21.91 -12.40 1.26
C THR A 94 -21.53 -11.24 0.36
N LEU A 95 -20.62 -10.39 0.82
CA LEU A 95 -19.98 -9.33 0.03
C LEU A 95 -18.67 -9.85 -0.56
N VAL A 96 -18.48 -9.64 -1.87
CA VAL A 96 -17.25 -9.93 -2.60
C VAL A 96 -16.83 -8.72 -3.46
N SER A 97 -15.53 -8.56 -3.69
CA SER A 97 -15.00 -7.69 -4.75
C SER A 97 -14.56 -8.53 -5.95
N ASP A 98 -14.17 -7.86 -7.03
CA ASP A 98 -13.71 -8.54 -8.25
C ASP A 98 -12.48 -9.41 -8.00
N ALA A 99 -11.59 -8.97 -7.10
CA ALA A 99 -10.39 -9.71 -6.72
C ALA A 99 -9.91 -9.31 -5.31
N GLY A 100 -9.58 -10.31 -4.49
CA GLY A 100 -8.99 -10.09 -3.16
C GLY A 100 -10.02 -9.75 -2.09
N MET A 101 -9.61 -8.96 -1.09
CA MET A 101 -10.39 -8.69 0.11
C MET A 101 -11.35 -7.50 -0.07
N PRO A 102 -12.68 -7.69 0.06
CA PRO A 102 -13.66 -6.62 -0.07
C PRO A 102 -13.41 -5.48 0.93
N GLY A 103 -13.65 -4.25 0.48
CA GLY A 103 -13.42 -3.04 1.27
C GLY A 103 -11.97 -2.54 1.29
N ILE A 104 -11.02 -3.21 0.62
CA ILE A 104 -9.62 -2.76 0.51
C ILE A 104 -9.35 -2.28 -0.91
N SER A 105 -9.40 -0.95 -1.12
CA SER A 105 -9.40 -0.32 -2.47
C SER A 105 -10.62 -0.69 -3.34
N ASP A 106 -11.61 -1.35 -2.73
CA ASP A 106 -12.82 -1.89 -3.34
C ASP A 106 -14.06 -1.37 -2.58
N PRO A 107 -15.28 -1.44 -3.14
CA PRO A 107 -16.52 -1.17 -2.42
C PRO A 107 -16.69 -2.07 -1.18
N GLY A 108 -17.36 -1.54 -0.15
CA GLY A 108 -17.75 -2.33 1.02
C GLY A 108 -17.89 -1.52 2.30
N GLU A 109 -17.01 -0.53 2.50
CA GLU A 109 -16.93 0.28 3.74
C GLU A 109 -18.30 0.85 4.15
N VAL A 110 -19.05 1.39 3.20
CA VAL A 110 -20.37 2.00 3.45
C VAL A 110 -21.40 0.98 3.96
N LEU A 111 -21.37 -0.25 3.44
CA LEU A 111 -22.29 -1.31 3.90
C LEU A 111 -21.88 -1.87 5.26
N VAL A 112 -20.57 -2.00 5.50
CA VAL A 112 -20.01 -2.40 6.80
C VAL A 112 -20.40 -1.40 7.87
N ASP A 113 -20.20 -0.10 7.63
CA ASP A 113 -20.58 0.97 8.56
C ASP A 113 -22.09 0.98 8.85
N ALA A 114 -22.92 0.81 7.82
CA ALA A 114 -24.37 0.70 7.99
C ALA A 114 -24.77 -0.53 8.82
N ALA A 115 -24.15 -1.69 8.57
CA ALA A 115 -24.39 -2.91 9.34
C ALA A 115 -23.98 -2.75 10.81
N ILE A 116 -22.83 -2.13 11.10
CA ILE A 116 -22.38 -1.83 12.47
C ILE A 116 -23.42 -0.96 13.19
N LYS A 117 -23.84 0.14 12.55
CA LYS A 117 -24.83 1.07 13.13
C LYS A 117 -26.18 0.43 13.43
N SER A 118 -26.52 -0.63 12.72
CA SER A 118 -27.77 -1.38 12.89
C SER A 118 -27.62 -2.64 13.75
N GLY A 119 -26.44 -2.89 14.34
CA GLY A 119 -26.21 -4.07 15.19
C GLY A 119 -26.24 -5.41 14.43
N VAL A 120 -26.00 -5.37 13.11
CA VAL A 120 -25.88 -6.56 12.27
C VAL A 120 -24.50 -7.18 12.47
N SER A 121 -24.45 -8.50 12.63
CA SER A 121 -23.21 -9.24 12.77
C SER A 121 -22.42 -9.23 11.46
N ILE A 122 -21.12 -8.98 11.56
CA ILE A 122 -20.20 -8.90 10.43
C ILE A 122 -19.06 -9.88 10.65
N VAL A 123 -18.80 -10.72 9.65
CA VAL A 123 -17.78 -11.77 9.71
C VAL A 123 -16.78 -11.59 8.57
N PRO A 124 -15.54 -11.14 8.84
CA PRO A 124 -14.49 -11.17 7.85
C PRO A 124 -14.04 -12.62 7.61
N VAL A 125 -13.96 -13.02 6.35
CA VAL A 125 -13.43 -14.33 5.94
C VAL A 125 -12.02 -14.12 5.38
N PRO A 126 -10.97 -14.63 6.07
CA PRO A 126 -9.61 -14.53 5.59
C PRO A 126 -9.45 -15.16 4.19
N GLY A 127 -8.56 -14.57 3.39
CA GLY A 127 -8.23 -15.07 2.06
C GLY A 127 -7.27 -14.15 1.31
N PRO A 128 -7.23 -14.24 -0.03
CA PRO A 128 -6.21 -13.57 -0.85
C PRO A 128 -6.15 -12.06 -0.68
N ASN A 129 -4.93 -11.53 -0.62
CA ASN A 129 -4.66 -10.08 -0.58
C ASN A 129 -3.35 -9.79 -1.33
N ALA A 130 -3.44 -9.07 -2.46
CA ALA A 130 -2.29 -8.80 -3.32
C ALA A 130 -1.20 -7.98 -2.62
N ALA A 131 -1.56 -7.00 -1.79
CA ALA A 131 -0.61 -6.20 -1.03
C ALA A 131 0.26 -7.05 -0.09
N LEU A 132 -0.36 -7.94 0.69
CA LEU A 132 0.36 -8.83 1.60
C LEU A 132 1.17 -9.89 0.84
N ALA A 133 0.60 -10.48 -0.22
CA ALA A 133 1.32 -11.43 -1.07
C ALA A 133 2.59 -10.80 -1.67
N ALA A 134 2.49 -9.57 -2.19
CA ALA A 134 3.63 -8.82 -2.70
C ALA A 134 4.65 -8.50 -1.59
N LEU A 135 4.17 -8.09 -0.41
CA LEU A 135 5.03 -7.72 0.72
C LEU A 135 5.90 -8.90 1.16
N VAL A 136 5.33 -10.09 1.35
CA VAL A 136 6.08 -11.25 1.88
C VAL A 136 7.15 -11.75 0.91
N VAL A 137 6.95 -11.59 -0.39
CA VAL A 137 7.97 -11.92 -1.40
C VAL A 137 8.91 -10.77 -1.71
N SER A 138 8.66 -9.54 -1.24
CA SER A 138 9.43 -8.35 -1.64
C SER A 138 10.90 -8.37 -1.21
N GLY A 139 11.24 -9.08 -0.13
CA GLY A 139 12.55 -9.01 0.51
C GLY A 139 12.80 -7.70 1.29
N LEU A 140 11.76 -6.90 1.54
CA LEU A 140 11.79 -5.70 2.37
C LEU A 140 11.26 -5.98 3.78
N ASN A 141 11.41 -4.99 4.68
CA ASN A 141 10.97 -5.13 6.06
C ASN A 141 9.44 -5.32 6.14
N THR A 142 9.01 -6.33 6.88
CA THR A 142 7.58 -6.68 7.06
C THR A 142 7.06 -6.41 8.47
N SER A 143 7.91 -5.88 9.38
CA SER A 143 7.51 -5.66 10.77
C SER A 143 6.55 -4.48 10.92
N ARG A 144 6.74 -3.44 10.12
CA ARG A 144 5.82 -2.31 10.02
C ARG A 144 5.72 -1.88 8.56
N PHE A 145 4.49 -1.78 8.06
CA PHE A 145 4.21 -1.31 6.71
C PHE A 145 3.00 -0.37 6.70
N CYS A 146 2.86 0.39 5.61
CA CYS A 146 1.66 1.13 5.28
C CYS A 146 1.16 0.73 3.90
N PHE A 147 -0.16 0.72 3.74
CA PHE A 147 -0.82 0.48 2.46
C PHE A 147 -1.43 1.80 1.98
N GLU A 148 -1.01 2.24 0.80
CA GLU A 148 -1.44 3.50 0.20
C GLU A 148 -2.44 3.28 -0.96
N GLY A 149 -2.70 2.02 -1.32
CA GLY A 149 -3.56 1.67 -2.45
C GLY A 149 -3.09 2.31 -3.75
N PHE A 150 -4.03 2.83 -4.53
CA PHE A 150 -3.71 3.57 -5.75
C PHE A 150 -3.41 5.04 -5.45
N LEU A 151 -2.30 5.54 -5.99
CA LEU A 151 -2.03 6.97 -5.96
C LEU A 151 -3.13 7.76 -6.69
N PRO A 152 -3.56 8.93 -6.17
CA PRO A 152 -4.63 9.72 -6.78
C PRO A 152 -4.37 10.06 -8.25
N ALA A 153 -5.43 10.11 -9.06
CA ALA A 153 -5.32 10.54 -10.46
C ALA A 153 -5.07 12.06 -10.58
N ASN A 154 -5.61 12.86 -9.64
CA ASN A 154 -5.41 14.31 -9.62
C ASN A 154 -3.94 14.66 -9.34
N LYS A 155 -3.31 15.40 -10.25
CA LYS A 155 -1.88 15.77 -10.19
C LYS A 155 -1.46 16.42 -8.86
N ARG A 156 -2.25 17.37 -8.34
CA ARG A 156 -1.92 18.10 -7.11
C ARG A 156 -1.99 17.18 -5.89
N THR A 157 -3.08 16.41 -5.78
CA THR A 157 -3.27 15.46 -4.68
C THR A 157 -2.23 14.35 -4.73
N ARG A 158 -1.90 13.86 -5.92
CA ARG A 158 -0.86 12.85 -6.15
C ARG A 158 0.52 13.34 -5.72
N LYS A 159 0.94 14.53 -6.15
CA LYS A 159 2.23 15.11 -5.73
C LYS A 159 2.29 15.27 -4.21
N LYS A 160 1.22 15.77 -3.58
CA LYS A 160 1.14 15.88 -2.12
C LYS A 160 1.28 14.50 -1.44
N ARG A 161 0.64 13.47 -2.00
CA ARG A 161 0.70 12.10 -1.46
C ARG A 161 2.09 11.49 -1.59
N ILE A 162 2.76 11.66 -2.72
CA ILE A 162 4.14 11.18 -2.89
C ILE A 162 5.08 11.93 -1.93
N ALA A 163 4.95 13.26 -1.81
CA ALA A 163 5.77 14.06 -0.91
C ALA A 163 5.63 13.64 0.57
N SER A 164 4.47 13.13 1.01
CA SER A 164 4.35 12.59 2.38
C SER A 164 5.18 11.31 2.60
N LEU A 165 5.48 10.54 1.55
CA LEU A 165 6.29 9.32 1.64
C LEU A 165 7.80 9.62 1.81
N THR A 166 8.23 10.87 1.61
CA THR A 166 9.63 11.27 1.83
C THR A 166 10.06 10.98 3.26
N LYS A 167 9.17 11.17 4.25
CA LYS A 167 9.44 10.93 5.67
C LYS A 167 8.94 9.56 6.17
N GLU A 168 8.29 8.76 5.33
CA GLU A 168 7.74 7.47 5.76
C GLU A 168 8.87 6.45 5.91
N GLU A 169 9.07 5.96 7.14
CA GLU A 169 10.11 5.00 7.52
C GLU A 169 9.68 3.54 7.32
N ARG A 170 8.37 3.29 7.23
CA ARG A 170 7.83 1.95 7.03
C ARG A 170 7.89 1.54 5.56
N THR A 171 7.90 0.24 5.31
CA THR A 171 7.67 -0.28 3.96
C THR A 171 6.31 0.19 3.45
N THR A 172 6.28 0.75 2.25
CA THR A 172 5.05 1.31 1.65
C THR A 172 4.58 0.42 0.51
N ILE A 173 3.31 0.04 0.49
CA ILE A 173 2.71 -0.78 -0.57
C ILE A 173 1.75 0.08 -1.39
N LEU A 174 1.91 0.04 -2.71
CA LEU A 174 1.08 0.74 -3.69
C LEU A 174 0.54 -0.24 -4.71
N TYR A 175 -0.69 -0.01 -5.18
CA TYR A 175 -1.19 -0.60 -6.41
C TYR A 175 -0.99 0.35 -7.58
N GLU A 176 -0.70 -0.18 -8.76
CA GLU A 176 -0.52 0.64 -9.96
C GLU A 176 -0.99 -0.05 -11.24
N ALA A 177 -1.59 0.75 -12.11
CA ALA A 177 -2.01 0.28 -13.43
C ALA A 177 -0.82 0.26 -14.41
N PRO A 178 -0.79 -0.65 -15.40
CA PRO A 178 0.37 -0.84 -16.29
C PRO A 178 0.77 0.44 -17.02
N HIS A 179 -0.22 1.15 -17.56
CA HIS A 179 -0.03 2.41 -18.30
C HIS A 179 0.45 3.58 -17.43
N ARG A 180 0.43 3.44 -16.10
CA ARG A 180 0.88 4.46 -15.14
C ARG A 180 2.22 4.12 -14.48
N LEU A 181 2.65 2.85 -14.53
CA LEU A 181 3.81 2.36 -13.79
C LEU A 181 5.06 3.21 -14.01
N LEU A 182 5.45 3.44 -15.26
CA LEU A 182 6.65 4.22 -15.59
C LEU A 182 6.60 5.64 -15.03
N LYS A 183 5.44 6.30 -15.12
CA LYS A 183 5.25 7.64 -14.57
C LYS A 183 5.34 7.62 -13.04
N THR A 184 4.79 6.60 -12.40
CA THR A 184 4.86 6.43 -10.94
C THR A 184 6.28 6.23 -10.47
N LEU A 185 7.03 5.33 -11.10
CA LEU A 185 8.43 5.09 -10.75
C LEU A 185 9.29 6.36 -10.93
N ASP A 186 9.03 7.15 -11.98
CA ASP A 186 9.74 8.39 -12.27
C ASP A 186 9.45 9.46 -11.19
N GLU A 187 8.17 9.66 -10.84
CA GLU A 187 7.79 10.62 -9.79
C GLU A 187 8.21 10.19 -8.38
N LEU A 188 8.29 8.89 -8.11
CA LEU A 188 8.84 8.35 -6.87
C LEU A 188 10.35 8.59 -6.81
N LEU A 189 11.09 8.32 -7.90
CA LEU A 189 12.54 8.56 -7.97
C LEU A 189 12.86 10.05 -7.75
N ASP A 190 12.13 10.95 -8.42
CA ASP A 190 12.31 12.40 -8.32
C ASP A 190 12.12 12.91 -6.88
N GLN A 191 11.10 12.44 -6.16
CA GLN A 191 10.75 12.97 -4.84
C GLN A 191 11.35 12.22 -3.66
N LEU A 192 11.65 10.93 -3.82
CA LEU A 192 12.06 10.05 -2.72
C LEU A 192 13.53 9.63 -2.80
N GLY A 193 14.19 9.93 -3.93
CA GLY A 193 15.53 9.42 -4.26
C GLY A 193 15.50 7.96 -4.68
N ASP A 194 16.68 7.37 -4.86
CA ASP A 194 16.83 6.02 -5.43
C ASP A 194 16.63 4.89 -4.40
N ARG A 195 15.43 4.83 -3.83
CA ARG A 195 15.04 3.81 -2.83
C ARG A 195 14.96 2.42 -3.46
N ARG A 196 15.17 1.39 -2.64
CA ARG A 196 14.90 0.01 -3.05
C ARG A 196 13.40 -0.25 -3.15
N LEU A 197 13.03 -1.14 -4.05
CA LEU A 197 11.65 -1.63 -4.18
C LEU A 197 11.61 -3.07 -4.70
N SER A 198 10.43 -3.66 -4.55
CA SER A 198 9.97 -4.81 -5.32
C SER A 198 8.76 -4.40 -6.16
N VAL A 199 8.68 -4.89 -7.39
CA VAL A 199 7.51 -4.75 -8.26
C VAL A 199 6.99 -6.16 -8.54
N ALA A 200 5.85 -6.49 -7.95
CA ALA A 200 5.15 -7.73 -8.20
C ALA A 200 4.12 -7.53 -9.31
N ARG A 201 4.19 -8.32 -10.35
CA ARG A 201 3.34 -8.27 -11.53
C ARG A 201 2.54 -9.55 -11.63
N GLU A 202 1.24 -9.43 -11.94
CA GLU A 202 0.37 -10.56 -12.24
C GLU A 202 0.43 -11.68 -11.18
N LEU A 203 0.42 -11.28 -9.89
CA LEU A 203 0.47 -12.22 -8.76
C LEU A 203 -0.57 -13.33 -8.90
N THR A 204 -0.12 -14.55 -8.66
CA THR A 204 -0.85 -15.83 -8.75
C THR A 204 -1.24 -16.24 -10.17
N LYS A 205 -0.92 -15.45 -11.21
CA LYS A 205 -1.28 -15.75 -12.61
C LYS A 205 -0.10 -16.38 -13.35
N HIS A 206 -0.35 -16.82 -14.59
CA HIS A 206 0.65 -17.50 -15.42
C HIS A 206 1.93 -16.70 -15.67
N TYR A 207 1.82 -15.37 -15.79
CA TYR A 207 2.94 -14.47 -16.04
C TYR A 207 3.41 -13.75 -14.76
N GLU A 208 3.28 -14.40 -13.60
CA GLU A 208 3.76 -13.84 -12.33
C GLU A 208 5.25 -13.49 -12.42
N GLU A 209 5.60 -12.27 -12.01
CA GLU A 209 6.97 -11.78 -12.00
C GLU A 209 7.21 -10.91 -10.76
N ILE A 210 8.26 -11.23 -9.99
CA ILE A 210 8.70 -10.42 -8.85
C ILE A 210 10.06 -9.79 -9.17
N TRP A 211 10.03 -8.55 -9.64
CA TRP A 211 11.23 -7.77 -9.91
C TRP A 211 11.70 -7.05 -8.63
N ARG A 212 13.01 -6.97 -8.38
CA ARG A 212 13.59 -6.29 -7.20
C ARG A 212 14.81 -5.48 -7.61
N GLY A 213 14.98 -4.30 -7.00
CA GLY A 213 16.10 -3.42 -7.28
C GLY A 213 15.90 -2.03 -6.69
N SER A 214 16.51 -1.03 -7.33
CA SER A 214 16.34 0.40 -7.03
C SER A 214 15.30 1.03 -7.96
N LEU A 215 14.78 2.21 -7.62
CA LEU A 215 13.84 2.94 -8.48
C LEU A 215 14.43 3.24 -9.87
N SER A 216 15.72 3.60 -9.93
CA SER A 216 16.45 3.84 -11.18
C SER A 216 16.53 2.60 -12.07
N SER A 217 16.89 1.44 -11.50
CA SER A 217 16.96 0.18 -12.23
C SER A 217 15.59 -0.34 -12.65
N ALA A 218 14.54 -0.07 -11.86
CA ALA A 218 13.16 -0.40 -12.23
C ALA A 218 12.73 0.39 -13.48
N LEU A 219 13.02 1.69 -13.51
CA LEU A 219 12.72 2.54 -14.67
C LEU A 219 13.43 2.05 -15.93
N GLU A 220 14.71 1.69 -15.83
CA GLU A 220 15.44 1.14 -16.98
C GLU A 220 14.80 -0.16 -17.47
N TYR A 221 14.48 -1.07 -16.54
CA TYR A 221 13.87 -2.36 -16.85
C TYR A 221 12.52 -2.21 -17.55
N PHE A 222 11.59 -1.44 -16.98
CA PHE A 222 10.24 -1.30 -17.53
C PHE A 222 10.15 -0.35 -18.73
N ARG A 223 11.20 0.44 -19.03
CA ARG A 223 11.31 1.17 -20.31
C ARG A 223 11.65 0.22 -21.45
N ARG A 224 12.48 -0.81 -21.18
CA ARG A 224 12.83 -1.85 -22.16
C ARG A 224 11.74 -2.91 -22.28
N ASN A 225 11.05 -3.20 -21.19
CA ASN A 225 9.99 -4.21 -21.12
C ASN A 225 8.67 -3.51 -20.82
N SER A 226 7.86 -3.27 -21.85
CA SER A 226 6.60 -2.54 -21.70
C SER A 226 5.69 -3.19 -20.65
N PRO A 227 5.23 -2.44 -19.63
CA PRO A 227 4.45 -3.00 -18.54
C PRO A 227 3.06 -3.44 -19.01
N LEU A 228 2.70 -4.69 -18.70
CA LEU A 228 1.40 -5.30 -18.97
C LEU A 228 0.88 -6.01 -17.72
N GLY A 229 -0.45 -6.07 -17.56
CA GLY A 229 -1.08 -6.68 -16.39
C GLY A 229 -1.12 -5.75 -15.18
N GLU A 230 -1.34 -6.32 -14.01
CA GLU A 230 -1.53 -5.60 -12.74
C GLU A 230 -0.25 -5.58 -11.91
N PHE A 231 0.01 -4.46 -11.23
CA PHE A 231 1.24 -4.26 -10.47
C PHE A 231 0.97 -3.89 -9.00
N THR A 232 1.72 -4.53 -8.11
CA THR A 232 1.88 -4.12 -6.72
C THR A 232 3.34 -3.72 -6.48
N ILE A 233 3.54 -2.48 -6.07
CA ILE A 233 4.85 -1.92 -5.75
C ILE A 233 5.03 -1.98 -4.23
N VAL A 234 6.13 -2.58 -3.78
CA VAL A 234 6.55 -2.58 -2.38
C VAL A 234 7.83 -1.76 -2.28
N LEU A 235 7.72 -0.57 -1.72
CA LEU A 235 8.77 0.43 -1.64
C LEU A 235 9.43 0.43 -0.26
N GLU A 236 10.75 0.48 -0.24
CA GLU A 236 11.52 0.59 1.00
C GLU A 236 11.22 1.93 1.71
N GLY A 237 11.04 1.85 3.03
CA GLY A 237 10.89 3.03 3.87
C GLY A 237 12.15 3.88 3.88
N ASN A 238 12.01 5.14 4.28
CA ASN A 238 13.11 6.07 4.45
C ASN A 238 14.07 5.54 5.52
N LYS A 239 15.29 5.17 5.10
CA LYS A 239 16.38 4.77 6.01
C LYS A 239 17.30 5.91 6.39
N ASN A 240 17.09 7.10 5.84
CA ASN A 240 17.74 8.25 6.41
C ASN A 240 17.17 8.37 7.81
N GLU A 241 17.96 7.99 8.83
CA GLU A 241 17.88 8.62 10.13
C GLU A 241 17.61 10.10 9.86
N VAL A 242 16.77 10.72 10.66
CA VAL A 242 16.82 12.17 10.79
C VAL A 242 18.26 12.47 11.21
N ARG A 243 19.17 12.58 10.23
CA ARG A 243 20.20 13.58 10.26
C ARG A 243 19.35 14.80 10.41
N GLU A 244 19.18 15.23 11.66
CA GLU A 244 18.91 16.63 11.91
C GLU A 244 19.79 17.33 10.87
N GLU A 245 19.18 18.16 10.03
CA GLU A 245 19.97 19.25 9.53
C GLU A 245 20.54 19.87 10.79
N VAL A 246 21.75 19.47 11.16
CA VAL A 246 22.59 20.29 12.00
C VAL A 246 22.61 21.53 11.15
N LYS A 247 21.81 22.52 11.54
CA LYS A 247 22.00 23.91 11.18
C LYS A 247 23.38 24.22 11.71
N THR A 248 24.37 23.70 10.99
CA THR A 248 25.76 23.86 11.30
C THR A 248 25.92 25.29 10.86
N ASP A 249 25.86 26.18 11.84
CA ASP A 249 26.06 27.60 11.60
C ASP A 249 27.37 27.72 10.81
N LEU A 250 27.24 27.96 9.51
CA LEU A 250 28.35 27.91 8.58
C LEU A 250 29.38 28.98 8.98
N SER A 251 28.89 30.10 9.54
CA SER A 251 29.71 31.17 10.11
C SER A 251 30.53 30.68 11.31
N ALA A 252 29.92 29.87 12.18
CA ALA A 252 30.61 29.28 13.32
C ALA A 252 31.70 28.28 12.87
N ILE A 253 31.46 27.48 11.82
CA ILE A 253 32.46 26.55 11.28
C ILE A 253 33.62 27.29 10.64
N ALA A 254 33.35 28.33 9.84
CA ALA A 254 34.40 29.15 9.24
C ALA A 254 35.23 29.90 10.30
N SER A 255 34.57 30.46 11.31
CA SER A 255 35.24 31.15 12.43
C SER A 255 36.15 30.21 13.22
N GLN A 256 35.72 28.97 13.47
CA GLN A 256 36.56 27.96 14.14
C GLN A 256 37.80 27.59 13.31
N VAL A 257 37.67 27.44 11.99
CA VAL A 257 38.82 27.17 11.11
C VAL A 257 39.77 28.36 11.10
N SER A 258 39.26 29.59 10.97
CA SER A 258 40.06 30.81 10.97
C SER A 258 40.78 31.06 12.30
N GLY A 259 40.14 30.77 13.44
CA GLY A 259 40.75 30.88 14.77
C GLY A 259 41.95 29.95 14.94
N LEU A 260 41.82 28.67 14.56
CA LEU A 260 42.93 27.71 14.61
C LEU A 260 44.06 28.11 13.65
N GLN A 261 43.75 28.69 12.48
CA GLN A 261 44.77 29.23 11.58
C GLN A 261 45.51 30.44 12.18
N ALA A 262 44.82 31.30 12.93
CA ALA A 262 45.43 32.44 13.63
C ALA A 262 46.36 31.99 14.77
N GLU A 263 46.07 30.83 15.39
CA GLU A 263 46.95 30.16 16.36
C GLU A 263 48.16 29.44 15.70
N GLY A 264 48.35 29.59 14.39
CA GLY A 264 49.48 29.03 13.65
C GLY A 264 49.25 27.62 13.11
N MET A 265 48.04 27.06 13.25
CA MET A 265 47.73 25.73 12.72
C MET A 265 47.60 25.74 11.19
N PRO A 266 48.27 24.83 10.46
CA PRO A 266 48.08 24.70 9.01
C PRO A 266 46.62 24.42 8.66
N ARG A 267 46.10 25.06 7.60
CA ARG A 267 44.67 25.00 7.20
C ARG A 267 44.10 23.58 7.11
N LEU A 268 44.87 22.63 6.57
CA LEU A 268 44.46 21.23 6.47
C LEU A 268 44.31 20.56 7.84
N ALA A 269 45.15 20.91 8.80
CA ALA A 269 45.05 20.43 10.18
C ALA A 269 43.85 21.09 10.89
N ALA A 270 43.63 22.39 10.70
CA ALA A 270 42.47 23.10 11.24
C ALA A 270 41.13 22.51 10.74
N ILE A 271 41.02 22.22 9.44
CA ILE A 271 39.84 21.56 8.86
C ILE A 271 39.61 20.17 9.48
N LYS A 272 40.68 19.40 9.71
CA LYS A 272 40.59 18.07 10.32
C LYS A 272 40.13 18.14 11.79
N GLU A 273 40.62 19.12 12.53
CA GLU A 273 40.26 19.33 13.94
C GLU A 273 38.81 19.81 14.08
N VAL A 274 38.38 20.76 13.25
CA VAL A 274 36.99 21.25 13.22
C VAL A 274 36.01 20.16 12.78
N ALA A 275 36.40 19.33 11.79
CA ALA A 275 35.61 18.17 11.38
C ALA A 275 35.38 17.20 12.55
N LYS A 276 36.45 16.87 13.29
CA LYS A 276 36.38 15.99 14.46
C LYS A 276 35.52 16.57 15.57
N LYS A 277 35.71 17.86 15.90
CA LYS A 277 34.99 18.55 16.98
C LYS A 277 33.49 18.65 16.73
N ASN A 278 33.08 18.84 15.48
CA ASN A 278 31.69 19.04 15.09
C ASN A 278 31.01 17.77 14.54
N LYS A 279 31.67 16.60 14.62
CA LYS A 279 31.19 15.32 14.05
C LYS A 279 30.85 15.42 12.55
N LEU A 280 31.61 16.22 11.82
CA LEU A 280 31.50 16.40 10.37
C LEU A 280 32.63 15.66 9.66
N THR A 281 32.42 15.36 8.38
CA THR A 281 33.49 14.94 7.46
C THR A 281 34.32 16.16 7.03
N ARG A 282 35.57 15.92 6.60
CA ARG A 282 36.43 16.99 6.07
C ARG A 282 35.80 17.67 4.83
N ASN A 283 35.07 16.90 4.03
CA ASN A 283 34.37 17.40 2.84
C ASN A 283 33.22 18.33 3.21
N GLU A 284 32.49 18.05 4.31
CA GLU A 284 31.43 18.93 4.80
C GLU A 284 31.98 20.26 5.33
N VAL A 285 33.10 20.25 6.06
CA VAL A 285 33.79 21.49 6.48
C VAL A 285 34.32 22.27 5.27
N TYR A 286 34.86 21.59 4.25
CA TYR A 286 35.34 22.23 3.03
C TYR A 286 34.20 22.87 2.23
N ALA A 287 33.07 22.18 2.11
CA ALA A 287 31.86 22.69 1.46
C ALA A 287 31.29 23.90 2.20
N ALA A 288 31.34 23.92 3.53
CA ALA A 288 30.93 25.07 4.35
C ALA A 288 31.80 26.31 4.08
N LEU A 289 33.13 26.14 4.04
CA LEU A 289 34.06 27.24 3.74
C LEU A 289 33.90 27.81 2.33
N LEU A 290 33.54 26.97 1.34
CA LEU A 290 33.30 27.41 -0.03
C LEU A 290 31.99 28.18 -0.20
N ARG A 291 30.97 27.88 0.61
CA ARG A 291 29.67 28.58 0.60
C ARG A 291 29.81 30.01 1.13
N ILE A 292 30.53 30.22 2.24
CA ILE A 292 30.80 31.58 2.76
C ILE A 292 31.60 32.43 1.78
N LYS A 293 32.59 31.87 1.09
CA LYS A 293 33.33 32.61 0.04
C LYS A 293 32.45 33.04 -1.14
N LYS A 294 31.33 32.36 -1.39
CA LYS A 294 30.35 32.77 -2.40
C LYS A 294 29.41 33.85 -1.88
N ASP A 295 29.04 33.79 -0.61
CA ASP A 295 28.12 34.74 0.02
C ASP A 295 28.81 36.08 0.38
N GLU A 296 30.12 36.10 0.66
CA GLU A 296 30.94 37.31 0.86
C GLU A 296 31.36 37.99 -0.48
N GLY A 297 31.05 37.35 -1.61
CA GLY A 297 31.40 37.81 -2.96
C GLY A 297 30.26 38.47 -3.74
N GLN A 298 29.18 38.88 -3.06
CA GLN A 298 28.07 39.68 -3.59
C GLN A 298 28.06 41.10 -3.02
#